data_AF-A0A2V6YYT8-F1
#
_entry.id   AF-A0A2V6YYT8-F1
#
_cell.length_a   1.000
_cell.length_b   1.000
_cell.length_c   1.000
_cell.angle_alpha   90.00
_cell.angle_beta   90.00
_cell.angle_gamma   90.00
#
_symmetry.space_group_name_H-M   'P 1'
#
loop_
_entity.id
_entity.type
_entity.pdbx_description
1 polymer ?
#
loop_
_entity_poly.entity_id
_entity_poly.type
_entity_poly.pdbx_seq_one_letter_code
_entity_poly.pdbx_strand_id
1 'polypeptide(L)' 'FLARGMDPEAALQSSVYLHGSAGDIAAERVGEEALIARDVVAAIPEAFRRLGGASG' A
#
# COMPACT_ATOMS: atom_id res chain seq x y z
N PHE A 1 7.92 2.05 6.82
CA PHE A 1 8.35 0.83 7.54
C PHE A 1 9.75 0.99 8.12
N LEU A 2 10.79 1.31 7.34
CA LEU A 2 12.16 1.50 7.86
C LEU A 2 12.27 2.57 8.97
N ALA A 3 11.72 3.77 8.73
CA ALA A 3 11.69 4.85 9.74
C ALA A 3 10.84 4.53 10.98
N ARG A 4 10.12 3.40 11.01
CA ARG A 4 9.38 2.90 12.18
C ARG A 4 10.21 1.91 13.00
N GLY A 5 11.51 1.74 12.70
CA GLY A 5 12.43 0.86 13.44
C GLY A 5 12.35 -0.62 13.04
N MET A 6 11.71 -0.96 11.92
CA MET A 6 11.74 -2.32 11.40
C MET A 6 13.10 -2.67 10.82
N ASP A 7 13.45 -3.96 10.90
CA ASP A 7 14.59 -4.51 10.17
C ASP A 7 14.53 -4.12 8.67
N PRO A 8 15.66 -3.74 8.04
CA PRO A 8 15.65 -3.27 6.66
C PRO A 8 15.02 -4.24 5.65
N GLU A 9 15.24 -5.55 5.79
CA GLU A 9 14.70 -6.55 4.88
C GLU A 9 13.18 -6.66 5.05
N ALA A 10 12.71 -6.77 6.30
CA ALA A 10 11.28 -6.79 6.61
C ALA A 10 10.58 -5.48 6.20
N ALA A 11 11.27 -4.34 6.36
CA ALA A 11 10.77 -3.03 5.98
C ALA A 11 10.61 -2.90 4.46
N LEU A 12 11.58 -3.40 3.69
CA LEU A 12 11.54 -3.43 2.24
C LEU A 12 10.33 -4.25 1.77
N GLN A 13 10.23 -5.51 2.21
CA GLN A 13 9.14 -6.42 1.86
C GLN A 13 7.76 -5.81 2.18
N SER A 14 7.59 -5.29 3.40
CA SER A 14 6.34 -4.67 3.85
C SER A 14 5.97 -3.44 3.03
N SER A 15 6.97 -2.61 2.68
CA SER A 15 6.73 -1.39 1.90
C SER A 15 6.34 -1.67 0.45
N VAL A 16 6.97 -2.66 -0.19
CA VAL A 16 6.66 -3.07 -1.57
C VAL A 16 5.28 -3.71 -1.61
N TYR A 17 4.95 -4.57 -0.64
CA TYR A 17 3.62 -5.15 -0.54
C TYR A 17 2.53 -4.07 -0.38
N LEU A 18 2.70 -3.16 0.59
CA LEU A 18 1.76 -2.05 0.80
C LEU A 18 1.60 -1.19 -0.47
N HIS A 19 2.69 -0.91 -1.19
CA HIS A 19 2.65 -0.13 -2.42
C HIS A 19 1.84 -0.85 -3.51
N GLY A 20 2.06 -2.15 -3.71
CA GLY A 20 1.27 -2.97 -4.62
C GLY A 20 -0.21 -2.96 -4.27
N SER A 21 -0.55 -3.21 -3.00
CA SER A 21 -1.95 -3.17 -2.54
C SER A 21 -2.60 -1.80 -2.71
N ALA A 22 -1.86 -0.71 -2.52
CA ALA A 22 -2.35 0.64 -2.80
C ALA A 22 -2.56 0.88 -4.31
N GLY A 23 -1.72 0.27 -5.15
CA GLY A 23 -1.88 0.24 -6.60
C GLY A 23 -3.17 -0.47 -7.01
N ASP A 24 -3.42 -1.66 -6.47
CA ASP A 24 -4.64 -2.44 -6.75
C ASP A 24 -5.91 -1.66 -6.37
N ILE A 25 -5.92 -1.06 -5.18
CA ILE A 25 -7.03 -0.20 -4.72
C ILE A 25 -7.25 1.01 -5.64
N ALA A 26 -6.17 1.64 -6.10
CA ALA A 26 -6.27 2.76 -7.02
C ALA A 26 -6.81 2.30 -8.38
N ALA A 27 -6.34 1.16 -8.89
CA ALA A 27 -6.77 0.59 -10.16
C ALA A 27 -8.25 0.19 -10.12
N GLU A 28 -8.76 -0.33 -9.00
CA GLU A 28 -10.19 -0.59 -8.78
C GLU A 28 -11.06 0.68 -8.98
N ARG A 29 -10.51 1.88 -8.75
CA ARG A 29 -11.25 3.15 -8.81
C ARG A 29 -11.16 3.86 -10.16
N VAL A 30 -9.98 3.86 -10.78
CA VAL A 30 -9.73 4.65 -12.00
C VAL A 30 -9.42 3.80 -13.23
N GLY A 31 -9.19 2.49 -13.06
CA GLY A 31 -8.71 1.59 -14.10
C GLY A 31 -7.18 1.63 -14.24
N GLU A 32 -6.58 0.53 -14.70
CA GLU A 32 -5.12 0.38 -14.80
C GLU A 32 -4.48 1.40 -15.76
N GLU A 33 -5.11 1.68 -16.90
CA GLU A 33 -4.55 2.59 -17.91
C GLU A 33 -4.56 4.07 -17.48
N ALA A 34 -5.51 4.46 -16.64
CA ALA A 34 -5.65 5.84 -16.17
C ALA A 34 -4.96 6.09 -14.82
N LEU A 35 -4.44 5.04 -14.18
CA LEU A 35 -3.79 5.10 -12.88
C LEU A 35 -2.52 5.94 -12.94
N ILE A 36 -2.41 6.89 -12.01
CA ILE A 36 -1.19 7.70 -11.83
C ILE A 36 -0.69 7.64 -10.39
N ALA A 37 0.55 8.06 -10.18
CA ALA A 37 1.23 7.95 -8.88
C ALA A 37 0.46 8.60 -7.72
N ARG A 38 -0.28 9.70 -7.97
CA ARG A 38 -1.06 10.36 -6.91
C ARG A 38 -2.22 9.49 -6.40
N ASP A 39 -2.78 8.65 -7.26
CA ASP A 39 -3.91 7.79 -6.91
C ASP A 39 -3.46 6.69 -5.95
N VAL A 40 -2.27 6.13 -6.21
CA VAL A 40 -1.60 5.17 -5.31
C VAL A 40 -1.34 5.82 -3.95
N VAL A 41 -0.80 7.04 -3.91
CA VAL A 41 -0.57 7.77 -2.64
C VAL A 41 -1.87 7.99 -1.88
N ALA A 42 -2.96 8.36 -2.58
CA ALA A 42 -4.27 8.53 -1.99
C ALA A 42 -4.89 7.22 -1.47
N ALA A 43 -4.48 6.07 -2.00
CA ALA A 43 -4.93 4.74 -1.59
C ALA A 43 -4.13 4.15 -0.39
N ILE A 44 -2.95 4.69 -0.05
CA ILE A 44 -2.11 4.19 1.07
C ILE A 44 -2.88 4.00 2.39
N PRO A 45 -3.72 4.95 2.85
CA PRO A 45 -4.46 4.76 4.12
C PRO A 45 -5.41 3.56 4.09
N GLU A 46 -6.04 3.30 2.93
CA GLU A 46 -6.89 2.12 2.78
C GLU A 46 -6.07 0.83 2.72
N ALA A 47 -4.94 0.83 2.01
CA ALA A 47 -4.03 -0.30 1.99
C ALA A 47 -3.55 -0.68 3.41
N PHE A 48 -3.25 0.31 4.27
CA PHE A 48 -2.96 0.07 5.68
C PHE A 48 -4.13 -0.53 6.45
N ARG A 49 -5.38 -0.09 6.20
CA ARG A 49 -6.57 -0.68 6.83
C ARG A 49 -6.80 -2.13 6.40
N ARG A 50 -6.60 -2.45 5.12
CA ARG A 50 -6.66 -3.83 4.61
C ARG A 50 -5.61 -4.72 5.27
N LEU A 51 -4.40 -4.21 5.50
CA LEU A 51 -3.33 -4.91 6.23
C LEU A 51 -3.62 -5.11 7.72
N GLY A 52 -4.33 -4.18 8.36
CA GLY A 52 -4.71 -4.27 9.79
C GLY A 52 -5.91 -5.20 10.07
N GLY A 53 -6.50 -5.80 9.04
CA GLY A 53 -7.75 -6.56 9.11
C GLY A 53 -7.60 -8.06 9.38
N ALA A 54 -7.02 -8.42 10.53
CA ALA A 54 -7.29 -9.66 11.27
C ALA A 54 -7.09 -9.38 12.76
N SER A 55 -7.86 -8.42 13.29
CA SER A 55 -8.02 -8.22 14.72
C SER A 55 -9.50 -7.95 14.94
N GLY A 56 -10.21 -9.04 15.23
CA GLY A 56 -11.47 -9.00 15.96
C GLY A 56 -11.22 -8.89 17.46
#